data_AF-A0A951JRH7-F1
#
_entry.id   AF-A0A951JRH7-F1
#
_cell.length_a   1.000
_cell.length_b   1.000
_cell.length_c   1.000
_cell.angle_alpha   90.00
_cell.angle_beta   90.00
_cell.angle_gamma   90.00
#
_symmetry.space_group_name_H-M   'P 1'
#
loop_
_entity.id
_entity.type
_entity.pdbx_description
1 polymer ?
#
loop_
_entity_poly.entity_id
_entity_poly.type
_entity_poly.pdbx_seq_one_letter_code
_entity_poly.pdbx_strand_id
1 'polypeptide(L)' 'MPGSFGYEQGHYEVSQACGERVLFPAVRGTAADDLVVAPGFSCRHQIADFCDNRRSLHTAELLAKAG' A
#
# COMPACT_ATOMS: atom_id res chain seq x y z
N MET A 1 6.33 -1.66 3.56
CA MET A 1 7.70 -1.98 3.15
C MET A 1 7.97 -1.26 1.86
N PRO A 2 8.85 -0.25 1.85
CA PRO A 2 9.39 0.24 0.60
C PRO A 2 9.97 -0.93 -0.19
N GLY A 3 9.83 -0.93 -1.53
CA GLY A 3 10.52 -1.93 -2.36
C GLY A 3 12.03 -1.89 -2.11
N SER A 4 12.81 -2.84 -2.65
CA SER A 4 14.27 -2.94 -2.42
C SER A 4 14.99 -1.59 -2.44
N PHE A 5 14.61 -0.71 -3.37
CA PHE A 5 15.07 0.67 -3.47
C PHE A 5 15.02 1.45 -2.15
N GLY A 6 13.90 1.47 -1.42
CA GLY A 6 13.79 2.31 -0.22
C GLY A 6 14.42 1.71 1.04
N TYR A 7 15.04 0.53 0.95
CA TYR A 7 15.94 0.00 1.98
C TYR A 7 17.40 0.36 1.75
N GLU A 8 17.74 0.79 0.54
CA GLU A 8 19.08 1.30 0.28
C GLU A 8 19.30 2.56 1.12
N GLN A 9 20.53 2.71 1.62
CA GLN A 9 20.87 3.79 2.53
C GLN A 9 20.59 5.14 1.85
N GLY A 10 19.75 5.97 2.49
CA GLY A 10 19.37 7.30 1.99
C GLY A 10 18.17 7.33 1.04
N HIS A 11 17.51 6.20 0.77
CA HIS A 11 16.35 6.14 -0.14
C HIS A 11 15.00 6.00 0.56
N TYR A 12 14.98 5.83 1.88
CA TYR A 12 13.75 5.64 2.64
C TYR A 12 12.79 6.83 2.48
N GLU A 13 13.28 8.05 2.72
CA GLU A 13 12.50 9.28 2.65
C GLU A 13 12.00 9.53 1.22
N VAL A 14 12.81 9.22 0.21
CA VAL A 14 12.43 9.33 -1.20
C VAL A 14 11.32 8.34 -1.54
N SER A 15 11.42 7.11 -1.05
CA SER A 15 10.40 6.08 -1.25
C SER A 15 9.07 6.47 -0.60
N GLN A 16 9.12 7.00 0.63
CA GLN A 16 7.95 7.51 1.33
C GLN A 16 7.34 8.70 0.58
N ALA A 17 8.15 9.69 0.19
CA ALA A 17 7.69 10.86 -0.54
C ALA A 17 7.03 10.49 -1.88
N CYS A 18 7.54 9.46 -2.57
CA CYS A 18 6.91 8.94 -3.78
C CYS A 18 5.47 8.47 -3.55
N GLY A 19 5.23 7.77 -2.44
CA GLY A 19 3.91 7.26 -2.06
C GLY A 19 2.93 8.36 -1.64
N GLU A 20 3.43 9.39 -0.92
CA GLU A 20 2.64 10.54 -0.48
C GLU A 20 2.10 11.40 -1.63
N ARG A 21 2.64 11.28 -2.85
CA ARG A 21 2.14 12.04 -4.01
C ARG A 21 0.71 11.67 -4.41
N VAL A 22 0.37 10.37 -4.34
CA VAL A 22 -0.91 9.86 -4.87
C VAL A 22 -1.44 8.69 -4.05
N LEU A 23 -0.61 7.67 -3.82
CA LEU A 23 -1.06 6.40 -3.27
C LEU A 23 -1.61 6.53 -1.85
N PHE A 24 -0.83 7.12 -0.93
CA PHE A 24 -1.24 7.19 0.47
C PHE A 24 -2.44 8.12 0.69
N PRO A 25 -2.50 9.32 0.09
CA PRO A 25 -3.70 10.16 0.18
C PRO A 25 -4.95 9.47 -0.36
N ALA A 26 -4.84 8.77 -1.50
CA ALA A 26 -5.99 8.05 -2.07
C ALA A 26 -6.48 6.95 -1.14
N VAL A 27 -5.58 6.17 -0.53
CA VAL A 27 -5.95 5.10 0.40
C VAL A 27 -6.53 5.66 1.71
N ARG A 28 -5.90 6.69 2.29
CA ARG A 28 -6.40 7.34 3.53
C ARG A 28 -7.76 8.02 3.32
N GLY A 29 -8.08 8.42 2.08
CA GLY A 29 -9.37 9.00 1.71
C GLY A 29 -10.50 8.00 1.47
N THR A 30 -10.21 6.68 1.50
CA THR A 30 -11.26 5.65 1.35
C THR A 30 -12.10 5.50 2.61
N ALA A 31 -13.35 5.06 2.45
CA ALA A 31 -14.17 4.67 3.58
C ALA A 31 -13.61 3.41 4.27
N ALA A 32 -14.00 3.19 5.53
CA ALA A 32 -13.51 2.05 6.30
C ALA A 32 -13.95 0.69 5.71
N ASP A 33 -15.11 0.67 5.05
CA ASP A 33 -15.73 -0.48 4.41
C ASP A 33 -15.32 -0.67 2.94
N ASP A 34 -14.66 0.33 2.33
CA ASP A 34 -14.11 0.17 0.98
C ASP A 34 -13.08 -0.97 0.92
N LEU A 35 -12.96 -1.61 -0.22
CA LEU A 35 -11.92 -2.60 -0.45
C LEU A 35 -10.71 -1.94 -1.13
N VAL A 36 -9.56 -1.98 -0.47
CA VAL A 36 -8.29 -1.58 -1.06
C VAL A 36 -7.61 -2.81 -1.66
N VAL A 37 -7.32 -2.77 -2.96
CA VAL A 37 -6.70 -3.89 -3.68
C VAL A 37 -5.37 -3.45 -4.25
N ALA A 38 -4.30 -4.20 -3.93
CA ALA A 38 -2.98 -3.96 -4.49
C ALA A 38 -2.29 -5.31 -4.80
N PRO A 39 -1.98 -5.60 -6.08
CA PRO A 39 -1.37 -6.87 -6.46
C PRO A 39 0.11 -6.95 -6.02
N GLY A 40 0.81 -5.82 -5.92
CA GLY A 40 2.21 -5.78 -5.49
C GLY A 40 2.37 -6.02 -3.99
N PHE A 41 3.24 -6.97 -3.61
CA PHE A 41 3.61 -7.24 -2.20
C PHE A 41 4.13 -5.98 -1.50
N SER A 42 5.04 -5.25 -2.14
CA SER A 42 5.63 -4.02 -1.59
C SER A 42 4.56 -2.94 -1.40
N CYS A 43 3.67 -2.75 -2.38
CA CYS A 43 2.55 -1.80 -2.27
C CYS A 43 1.65 -2.12 -1.07
N ARG A 44 1.28 -3.40 -0.88
CA ARG A 44 0.46 -3.81 0.26
C ARG A 44 1.14 -3.51 1.61
N HIS A 45 2.44 -3.76 1.71
CA HIS A 45 3.17 -3.43 2.93
C HIS A 45 3.33 -1.92 3.12
N GLN A 46 3.57 -1.12 2.07
CA GLN A 46 3.63 0.34 2.23
C GLN A 46 2.28 0.91 2.67
N ILE A 47 1.18 0.38 2.14
CA ILE A 47 -0.16 0.75 2.58
C ILE A 47 -0.34 0.44 4.06
N ALA A 48 0.07 -0.75 4.51
CA ALA A 48 0.01 -1.09 5.93
C ALA A 48 0.87 -0.14 6.79
N ASP A 49 2.12 0.10 6.41
CA ASP A 49 3.06 0.91 7.20
C ASP A 49 2.69 2.40 7.27
N PHE A 50 2.13 2.95 6.18
CA PHE A 50 1.94 4.40 6.03
C PHE A 50 0.48 4.85 6.03
N CYS A 51 -0.50 3.95 5.97
CA CYS A 51 -1.92 4.30 5.95
C CYS A 51 -2.67 3.67 7.14
N ASP A 52 -2.21 3.93 8.37
CA ASP A 52 -2.89 3.51 9.61
C ASP A 52 -3.20 2.01 9.67
N ASN A 53 -2.27 1.16 9.22
CA ASN A 53 -2.45 -0.29 9.11
C ASN A 53 -3.64 -0.70 8.23
N ARG A 54 -4.01 0.11 7.24
CA ARG A 54 -5.07 -0.21 6.29
C ARG A 54 -4.79 -1.55 5.63
N ARG A 55 -5.71 -2.50 5.80
CA ARG A 55 -5.63 -3.79 5.12
C ARG A 55 -5.90 -3.60 3.62
N SER A 56 -4.96 -4.07 2.81
CA SER A 56 -5.12 -4.20 1.36
C SER A 56 -5.08 -5.68 0.95
N LEU A 57 -5.88 -6.04 -0.05
CA LEU A 57 -5.99 -7.40 -0.57
C LEU A 57 -5.12 -7.56 -1.83
N HIS A 58 -4.55 -8.75 -2.00
CA HIS A 58 -4.11 -9.20 -3.31
C HIS A 58 -5.33 -9.50 -4.19
N THR A 59 -5.24 -9.25 -5.49
CA THR A 59 -6.34 -9.49 -6.43
C THR A 59 -6.88 -10.93 -6.36
N ALA A 60 -6.00 -11.93 -6.20
CA ALA A 60 -6.42 -13.32 -6.03
C ALA A 60 -7.23 -13.56 -4.74
N GLU A 61 -6.92 -12.86 -3.64
CA GLU A 61 -7.71 -12.98 -2.39
C GLU A 61 -9.11 -12.37 -2.56
N LEU A 62 -9.23 -11.28 -3.33
CA LEU A 62 -10.53 -10.70 -3.66
C LEU A 62 -11.36 -11.67 -4.51
N LEU A 63 -10.76 -12.23 -5.56
CA LEU A 63 -11.44 -13.19 -6.44
C LEU A 63 -11.89 -14.44 -5.67
N ALA A 64 -11.06 -14.95 -4.76
CA ALA A 64 -11.40 -16.10 -3.92
C ALA A 64 -12.54 -15.82 -2.93
N LYS A 65 -12.81 -14.55 -2.60
CA LYS A 65 -13.95 -14.14 -1.76
C LYS A 65 -15.25 -13.93 -2.54
N ALA A 66 -15.16 -13.79 -3.86
CA ALA A 66 -16.28 -13.48 -4.75
C ALA A 66 -16.93 -14.72 -5.36
N GLY A 67 -16.31 -15.90 -5.21
CA GLY A 67 -16.89 -17.21 -5.52
C GLY A 67 -17.45 -17.88 -4.29
#